data_AF-A0A963GZ57-F1
#
_entry.id   AF-A0A963GZ57-F1
#
_cell.length_a   1.000
_cell.length_b   1.000
_cell.length_c   1.000
_cell.angle_alpha   90.00
_cell.angle_beta   90.00
_cell.angle_gamma   90.00
#
_symmetry.space_group_name_H-M   'P 1'
#
loop_
_entity.id
_entity.type
_entity.pdbx_description
1 polymer ?
#
loop_
_entity_poly.entity_id
_entity_poly.type
_entity_poly.pdbx_seq_one_letter_code
_entity_poly.pdbx_strand_id
1 'polypeptide(L)'
;SKVAKDFVGEFDAENIQFRASSPTSQAVAVLGGSPYSYFRYESHLAAENALAVFDEICTEFAQRFGRQYDAVESYRLDDADYAFFMMGCFATKAKAAVDSLREAGWKIGLLQPRLLRPYPAEKIRQALAGKKGVAVIDQNLSMGKGGILHSELASVLYGHKDAPPVLCSFIGGLGGRDIASEEFFEIAKSLKQAVDSGAIPAPRLIYTADELRQIRKLQAIAQVERHKLNDQP
;
A
#
# COMPACT_ATOMS: atom_id res chain seq x y z
N SER A 1 -8.90 -25.89 13.24
CA SER A 1 -9.91 -25.64 14.29
C SER A 1 -11.30 -25.75 13.69
N LYS A 2 -12.27 -26.38 14.37
CA LYS A 2 -13.67 -26.48 13.91
C LYS A 2 -14.29 -25.10 13.62
N VAL A 3 -14.04 -24.13 14.50
CA VAL A 3 -14.52 -22.74 14.37
C VAL A 3 -14.04 -22.08 13.08
N ALA A 4 -12.79 -22.36 12.64
CA ALA A 4 -12.26 -21.82 11.40
C ALA A 4 -12.93 -22.45 10.17
N LYS A 5 -13.18 -23.76 10.21
CA LYS A 5 -13.91 -24.46 9.14
C LYS A 5 -15.35 -23.92 9.02
N ASP A 6 -16.02 -23.75 10.16
CA ASP A 6 -17.40 -23.24 10.22
C ASP A 6 -17.51 -21.76 9.81
N PHE A 7 -16.42 -20.98 9.85
CA PHE A 7 -16.40 -19.60 9.37
C PHE A 7 -16.15 -19.52 7.86
N VAL A 8 -15.19 -20.28 7.34
CA VAL A 8 -14.91 -20.31 5.89
C VAL A 8 -16.06 -20.96 5.12
N GLY A 9 -16.77 -21.90 5.76
CA GLY A 9 -17.83 -22.68 5.13
C GLY A 9 -17.28 -23.91 4.38
N GLU A 10 -18.20 -24.73 3.89
CA GLU A 10 -17.85 -25.79 2.94
C GLU A 10 -17.55 -25.15 1.58
N PHE A 11 -16.60 -25.74 0.85
CA PHE A 11 -16.29 -25.26 -0.50
C PHE A 11 -17.49 -25.49 -1.42
N ASP A 12 -18.12 -24.39 -1.84
CA ASP A 12 -19.11 -24.40 -2.91
C ASP A 12 -18.43 -23.95 -4.21
N ALA A 13 -18.35 -24.87 -5.17
CA ALA A 13 -17.79 -24.55 -6.48
C ALA A 13 -18.79 -23.84 -7.38
N GLU A 14 -20.07 -23.75 -6.97
CA GLU A 14 -21.17 -23.25 -7.77
C GLU A 14 -21.10 -23.76 -9.23
N ASN A 15 -21.07 -22.82 -10.19
CA ASN A 15 -21.06 -23.08 -11.62
C ASN A 15 -19.69 -23.52 -12.16
N ILE A 16 -18.65 -23.62 -11.33
CA ILE A 16 -17.32 -24.14 -11.71
C ILE A 16 -17.35 -25.67 -11.77
N GLN A 17 -18.30 -26.32 -11.09
CA GLN A 17 -18.48 -27.77 -11.14
C GLN A 17 -19.12 -28.23 -12.46
N PHE A 18 -18.39 -29.03 -13.23
CA PHE A 18 -18.94 -29.72 -14.40
C PHE A 18 -19.90 -30.84 -13.94
N ARG A 19 -21.20 -30.61 -14.04
CA ARG A 19 -22.24 -31.62 -13.78
C ARG A 19 -23.03 -31.92 -15.05
N ALA A 20 -23.05 -33.18 -15.48
CA ALA A 20 -23.80 -33.60 -16.65
C ALA A 20 -25.32 -33.31 -16.52
N SER A 21 -25.86 -33.33 -15.30
CA SER A 21 -27.27 -33.01 -15.01
C SER A 21 -27.61 -31.52 -15.06
N SER A 22 -26.62 -30.63 -15.14
CA SER A 22 -26.80 -29.17 -15.22
C SER A 22 -25.65 -28.56 -16.04
N PRO A 23 -25.63 -28.77 -17.36
CA PRO A 23 -24.50 -28.37 -18.20
C PRO A 23 -24.40 -26.85 -18.30
N THR A 24 -23.20 -26.32 -18.08
CA THR A 24 -22.86 -24.90 -18.24
C THR A 24 -21.69 -24.74 -19.19
N SER A 25 -21.74 -23.74 -20.06
CA SER A 25 -20.60 -23.36 -20.89
C SER A 25 -19.72 -22.38 -20.13
N GLN A 26 -18.48 -22.78 -19.82
CA GLN A 26 -17.49 -21.96 -19.13
C GLN A 26 -16.41 -21.47 -20.10
N ALA A 27 -15.76 -20.35 -19.77
CA ALA A 27 -14.69 -19.74 -20.58
C ALA A 27 -15.06 -19.49 -22.06
N VAL A 28 -16.34 -19.19 -22.32
CA VAL A 28 -16.82 -18.83 -23.65
C VAL A 28 -16.08 -17.60 -24.15
N ALA A 29 -15.58 -17.65 -25.38
CA ALA A 29 -14.95 -16.51 -26.02
C ALA A 29 -15.96 -15.36 -26.14
N VAL A 30 -15.72 -14.26 -25.41
CA VAL A 30 -16.50 -13.03 -25.55
C VAL A 30 -15.89 -12.22 -26.70
N LEU A 31 -16.50 -12.37 -27.88
CA LEU A 31 -16.03 -11.73 -29.11
C LEU A 31 -16.68 -10.35 -29.31
N GLY A 32 -15.92 -9.43 -29.91
CA GLY A 32 -16.38 -8.07 -30.22
C GLY A 32 -16.12 -7.05 -29.11
N GLY A 33 -15.95 -5.79 -29.50
CA GLY A 33 -15.56 -4.72 -28.58
C GLY A 33 -16.60 -4.43 -27.50
N SER A 34 -17.88 -4.27 -27.87
CA SER A 34 -18.93 -3.89 -26.92
C SER A 34 -19.26 -4.99 -25.89
N PRO A 35 -19.50 -6.26 -26.28
CA PRO A 35 -19.77 -7.32 -25.30
C PRO A 35 -18.59 -7.55 -24.35
N TYR A 36 -17.35 -7.52 -24.85
CA TYR A 36 -16.16 -7.67 -24.02
C TYR A 36 -16.01 -6.52 -23.02
N SER A 37 -16.21 -5.27 -23.47
CA SER A 37 -16.12 -4.10 -22.60
C SER A 37 -17.15 -4.14 -21.47
N TYR A 38 -18.40 -4.48 -21.80
CA TYR A 38 -19.46 -4.63 -20.79
C TYR A 38 -19.15 -5.75 -19.80
N PHE A 39 -18.67 -6.91 -20.27
CA PHE A 39 -18.22 -8.01 -19.39
C PHE A 39 -17.11 -7.60 -18.41
N ARG A 40 -16.13 -6.80 -18.87
CA ARG A 40 -15.08 -6.25 -17.99
C ARG A 40 -15.63 -5.24 -16.99
N TYR A 41 -16.64 -4.46 -17.38
CA TYR A 41 -17.31 -3.52 -16.50
C TYR A 41 -18.13 -4.23 -15.41
N GLU A 42 -18.85 -5.29 -15.73
CA GLU A 42 -19.53 -6.14 -14.74
C GLU A 42 -18.55 -6.73 -13.72
N SER A 43 -17.36 -7.16 -14.16
CA SER A 43 -16.30 -7.63 -13.24
C SER A 43 -15.79 -6.53 -12.30
N HIS A 44 -15.76 -5.28 -12.78
CA HIS A 44 -15.42 -4.12 -11.97
C HIS A 44 -16.50 -3.83 -10.92
N LEU A 45 -17.77 -3.78 -11.31
CA LEU A 45 -18.90 -3.60 -10.38
C LEU A 45 -18.96 -4.70 -9.32
N ALA A 46 -18.72 -5.97 -9.72
CA ALA A 46 -18.64 -7.09 -8.79
C ALA A 46 -17.51 -6.91 -7.76
N ALA A 47 -16.35 -6.40 -8.19
CA ALA A 47 -15.25 -6.09 -7.27
C ALA A 47 -15.61 -4.93 -6.32
N GLU A 48 -16.28 -3.89 -6.80
CA GLU A 48 -16.72 -2.77 -5.95
C GLU A 48 -17.71 -3.23 -4.86
N ASN A 49 -18.65 -4.11 -5.21
CA ASN A 49 -19.61 -4.68 -4.26
C ASN A 49 -18.92 -5.47 -3.13
N ALA A 50 -17.72 -6.02 -3.36
CA ALA A 50 -16.99 -6.73 -2.32
C ALA A 50 -16.56 -5.82 -1.16
N LEU A 51 -16.46 -4.49 -1.33
CA LEU A 51 -16.20 -3.57 -0.22
C LEU A 51 -17.35 -3.55 0.79
N ALA A 52 -18.59 -3.61 0.33
CA ALA A 52 -19.76 -3.58 1.21
C ALA A 52 -19.82 -4.84 2.09
N VAL A 53 -19.57 -6.00 1.47
CA VAL A 53 -19.57 -7.30 2.16
C VAL A 53 -18.37 -7.45 3.10
N PHE A 54 -17.24 -6.79 2.81
CA PHE A 54 -16.02 -6.91 3.62
C PHE A 54 -16.23 -6.52 5.09
N ASP A 55 -16.97 -5.44 5.36
CA ASP A 55 -17.21 -4.96 6.72
C ASP A 55 -18.09 -5.94 7.52
N GLU A 56 -19.08 -6.55 6.86
CA GLU A 56 -19.94 -7.59 7.44
C GLU A 56 -19.10 -8.81 7.85
N ILE A 57 -18.25 -9.30 6.93
CA ILE A 57 -17.35 -10.44 7.18
C ILE A 57 -16.38 -10.13 8.32
N CYS A 58 -15.82 -8.91 8.37
CA CYS A 58 -14.90 -8.52 9.44
C CYS A 58 -15.59 -8.45 10.80
N THR A 59 -16.84 -7.96 10.84
CA THR A 59 -17.65 -7.94 12.05
C THR A 59 -17.94 -9.35 12.56
N GLU A 60 -18.33 -10.26 11.66
CA GLU A 60 -18.54 -11.66 12.00
C GLU A 60 -17.24 -12.32 12.48
N PHE A 61 -16.12 -12.06 11.80
CA PHE A 61 -14.82 -12.57 12.20
C PHE A 61 -14.43 -12.09 13.60
N ALA A 62 -14.69 -10.83 13.94
CA ALA A 62 -14.43 -10.28 15.26
C ALA A 62 -15.28 -10.96 16.34
N GLN A 63 -16.57 -11.21 16.08
CA GLN A 63 -17.45 -11.91 17.00
C GLN A 63 -16.99 -13.35 17.28
N ARG A 64 -16.49 -14.05 16.25
CA ARG A 64 -16.07 -15.46 16.37
C ARG A 64 -14.65 -15.63 16.93
N PHE A 65 -13.73 -14.72 16.61
CA PHE A 65 -12.30 -14.87 16.90
C PHE A 65 -11.71 -13.78 17.80
N GLY A 66 -12.50 -12.79 18.21
CA GLY A 66 -12.07 -11.70 19.09
C GLY A 66 -11.08 -10.71 18.46
N ARG A 67 -10.94 -10.70 17.13
CA ARG A 67 -10.02 -9.82 16.39
C ARG A 67 -10.78 -9.02 15.35
N GLN A 68 -10.79 -7.70 15.50
CA GLN A 68 -11.37 -6.79 14.52
C GLN A 68 -10.36 -6.48 13.42
N TYR A 69 -10.84 -6.43 12.19
CA TYR A 69 -10.12 -5.90 11.04
C TYR A 69 -11.02 -4.90 10.32
N ASP A 70 -10.42 -3.90 9.70
CA ASP A 70 -11.12 -2.94 8.87
C ASP A 70 -10.42 -2.84 7.50
N ALA A 71 -11.13 -2.38 6.47
CA ALA A 71 -10.54 -2.22 5.14
C ALA A 71 -9.33 -1.26 5.16
N VAL A 72 -9.34 -0.33 6.12
CA VAL A 72 -8.27 0.60 6.43
C VAL A 72 -8.11 0.70 7.94
N GLU A 73 -6.94 0.36 8.46
CA GLU A 73 -6.62 0.44 9.88
C GLU A 73 -5.92 1.78 10.17
N SER A 74 -6.31 2.46 11.24
CA SER A 74 -5.63 3.66 11.74
C SER A 74 -4.86 3.36 13.02
N TYR A 75 -3.75 4.07 13.24
CA TYR A 75 -2.99 4.00 14.47
C TYR A 75 -2.54 5.41 14.88
N ARG A 76 -3.04 5.86 16.04
CA ARG A 76 -2.78 7.21 16.59
C ARG A 76 -2.98 8.31 15.53
N LEU A 77 -4.07 8.24 14.77
CA LEU A 77 -4.31 9.13 13.64
C LEU A 77 -5.22 10.31 13.99
N ASP A 78 -6.13 10.18 14.96
CA ASP A 78 -7.21 11.15 15.24
C ASP A 78 -6.70 12.59 15.44
N ASP A 79 -5.70 12.78 16.29
CA ASP A 79 -5.09 14.08 16.62
C ASP A 79 -3.82 14.40 15.78
N ALA A 80 -3.49 13.55 14.81
CA ALA A 80 -2.27 13.66 14.03
C ALA A 80 -2.34 14.83 13.05
N ASP A 81 -1.24 15.58 12.94
CA ASP A 81 -1.01 16.55 11.87
C ASP A 81 -0.44 15.86 10.61
N TYR A 82 0.33 14.79 10.79
CA TYR A 82 1.02 14.06 9.74
C TYR A 82 0.61 12.59 9.75
N ALA A 83 0.70 11.92 8.60
CA ALA A 83 0.44 10.48 8.52
C ALA A 83 1.53 9.74 7.74
N PHE A 84 1.92 8.59 8.24
CA PHE A 84 2.47 7.53 7.39
C PHE A 84 1.33 6.81 6.68
N PHE A 85 1.54 6.48 5.41
CA PHE A 85 0.63 5.64 4.64
C PHE A 85 1.41 4.47 4.05
N MET A 86 1.09 3.25 4.47
CA MET A 86 1.81 2.06 4.00
C MET A 86 0.98 0.79 4.14
N MET A 87 1.35 -0.24 3.38
CA MET A 87 0.71 -1.55 3.43
C MET A 87 1.75 -2.65 3.70
N GLY A 88 1.31 -3.79 4.26
CA GLY A 88 2.14 -4.98 4.44
C GLY A 88 2.82 -5.09 5.81
N CYS A 89 3.83 -5.96 5.91
CA CYS A 89 4.39 -6.44 7.18
C CYS A 89 5.16 -5.37 7.98
N PHE A 90 5.75 -4.38 7.31
CA PHE A 90 6.47 -3.29 8.00
C PHE A 90 5.55 -2.31 8.73
N ALA A 91 4.22 -2.43 8.60
CA ALA A 91 3.28 -1.60 9.33
C ALA A 91 3.44 -1.77 10.87
N THR A 92 3.80 -2.95 11.35
CA THR A 92 4.11 -3.15 12.79
C THR A 92 5.32 -2.33 13.24
N LYS A 93 6.36 -2.21 12.39
CA LYS A 93 7.51 -1.34 12.67
C LYS A 93 7.13 0.13 12.62
N ALA A 94 6.27 0.51 11.67
CA ALA A 94 5.75 1.88 11.62
C ALA A 94 4.92 2.24 12.85
N LYS A 95 4.17 1.31 13.47
CA LYS A 95 3.50 1.55 14.76
C LYS A 95 4.49 1.89 15.86
N ALA A 96 5.56 1.09 15.99
CA ALA A 96 6.63 1.37 16.96
C ALA A 96 7.33 2.72 16.68
N ALA A 97 7.61 3.03 15.41
CA ALA A 97 8.20 4.30 15.02
C ALA A 97 7.26 5.50 15.30
N VAL A 98 5.96 5.34 15.07
CA VAL A 98 4.93 6.34 15.44
C VAL A 98 4.98 6.61 16.94
N ASP A 99 5.10 5.58 17.77
CA ASP A 99 5.19 5.77 19.23
C ASP A 99 6.44 6.54 19.64
N SER A 100 7.61 6.17 19.12
CA SER A 100 8.86 6.91 19.40
C SER A 100 8.83 8.35 18.88
N LEU A 101 8.24 8.59 17.70
CA LEU A 101 8.06 9.95 17.16
C LEU A 101 7.11 10.78 18.02
N ARG A 102 6.03 10.16 18.52
CA ARG A 102 5.05 10.79 19.42
C ARG A 102 5.67 11.15 20.76
N GLU A 103 6.51 10.29 21.33
CA GLU A 103 7.30 10.57 22.53
C GLU A 103 8.26 11.76 22.29
N ALA A 104 8.80 11.88 21.08
CA ALA A 104 9.61 13.03 20.65
C ALA A 104 8.79 14.28 20.28
N GLY A 105 7.48 14.31 20.53
CA GLY A 105 6.61 15.47 20.34
C GLY A 105 5.98 15.62 18.96
N TRP A 106 6.10 14.62 18.08
CA TRP A 106 5.51 14.66 16.74
C TRP A 106 4.04 14.23 16.75
N LYS A 107 3.15 15.06 16.21
CA LYS A 107 1.75 14.67 15.95
C LYS A 107 1.65 13.85 14.66
N ILE A 108 2.15 12.62 14.68
CA ILE A 108 2.15 11.72 13.52
C ILE A 108 1.37 10.43 13.79
N GLY A 109 0.57 10.00 12.84
CA GLY A 109 -0.15 8.72 12.89
C GLY A 109 0.26 7.79 11.75
N LEU A 110 -0.38 6.63 11.71
CA LEU A 110 -0.28 5.67 10.61
C LEU A 110 -1.68 5.35 10.09
N LEU A 111 -1.83 5.35 8.77
CA LEU A 111 -2.97 4.80 8.06
C LEU A 111 -2.51 3.61 7.21
N GLN A 112 -3.13 2.46 7.41
CA GLN A 112 -2.74 1.19 6.81
C GLN A 112 -3.94 0.58 6.04
N PRO A 113 -4.01 0.72 4.71
CA PRO A 113 -4.98 -0.05 3.94
C PRO A 113 -4.69 -1.55 4.05
N ARG A 114 -5.74 -2.36 4.23
CA ARG A 114 -5.68 -3.84 4.16
C ARG A 114 -6.05 -4.35 2.78
N LEU A 115 -6.84 -3.56 2.05
CA LEU A 115 -7.26 -3.85 0.68
C LEU A 115 -6.57 -2.90 -0.30
N LEU A 116 -5.92 -3.46 -1.32
CA LEU A 116 -5.46 -2.70 -2.48
C LEU A 116 -6.48 -2.75 -3.62
N ARG A 117 -7.27 -3.83 -3.71
CA ARG A 117 -8.44 -3.98 -4.59
C ARG A 117 -9.49 -4.86 -3.89
N PRO A 118 -10.78 -4.50 -3.95
CA PRO A 118 -11.28 -3.18 -4.31
C PRO A 118 -10.67 -2.08 -3.41
N TYR A 119 -10.39 -0.91 -3.97
CA TYR A 119 -9.64 0.14 -3.26
C TYR A 119 -10.58 0.95 -2.35
N PRO A 120 -10.35 1.03 -1.02
CA PRO A 120 -11.28 1.66 -0.08
C PRO A 120 -11.12 3.19 -0.06
N ALA A 121 -11.33 3.83 -1.22
CA ALA A 121 -11.04 5.24 -1.46
C ALA A 121 -11.71 6.18 -0.45
N GLU A 122 -13.00 5.97 -0.18
CA GLU A 122 -13.77 6.86 0.70
C GLU A 122 -13.26 6.82 2.14
N LYS A 123 -12.98 5.62 2.68
CA LYS A 123 -12.42 5.45 4.03
C LYS A 123 -11.03 6.10 4.14
N ILE A 124 -10.20 5.96 3.11
CA ILE A 124 -8.87 6.58 3.06
C ILE A 124 -8.99 8.12 3.06
N ARG A 125 -9.86 8.66 2.21
CA ARG A 125 -10.08 10.10 2.07
C ARG A 125 -10.55 10.73 3.38
N GLN A 126 -11.53 10.09 4.04
CA GLN A 126 -12.04 10.54 5.34
C GLN A 126 -10.95 10.50 6.42
N ALA A 127 -10.18 9.41 6.50
CA ALA A 127 -9.13 9.26 7.51
C ALA A 127 -7.96 10.26 7.35
N LEU A 128 -7.69 10.70 6.13
CA LEU A 128 -6.63 11.67 5.83
C LEU A 128 -7.12 13.12 5.74
N ALA A 129 -8.43 13.37 5.90
CA ALA A 129 -8.98 14.71 5.85
C ALA A 129 -8.33 15.61 6.93
N GLY A 130 -7.92 16.81 6.53
CA GLY A 130 -7.34 17.81 7.44
C GLY A 130 -5.89 17.55 7.89
N LYS A 131 -5.23 16.48 7.44
CA LYS A 131 -3.79 16.28 7.72
C LYS A 131 -2.96 17.29 6.91
N LYS A 132 -1.86 17.77 7.51
CA LYS A 132 -0.93 18.71 6.87
C LYS A 132 -0.06 18.06 5.80
N GLY A 133 0.24 16.77 5.96
CA GLY A 133 0.98 16.02 4.97
C GLY A 133 1.02 14.52 5.23
N VAL A 134 1.26 13.76 4.17
CA VAL A 134 1.34 12.30 4.20
C VAL A 134 2.65 11.82 3.57
N ALA A 135 3.35 10.93 4.28
CA ALA A 135 4.50 10.22 3.76
C ALA A 135 4.06 8.80 3.36
N VAL A 136 4.10 8.51 2.07
CA VAL A 136 3.76 7.21 1.52
C VAL A 136 5.01 6.35 1.45
N ILE A 137 4.95 5.17 2.07
CA ILE A 137 6.08 4.24 2.17
C ILE A 137 5.74 2.99 1.38
N ASP A 138 6.32 2.89 0.20
CA ASP A 138 6.13 1.80 -0.75
C ASP A 138 7.21 0.71 -0.58
N GLN A 139 6.77 -0.54 -0.46
CA GLN A 139 7.63 -1.74 -0.58
C GLN A 139 7.63 -2.29 -2.00
N ASN A 140 7.49 -1.40 -2.98
CA ASN A 140 7.46 -1.71 -4.39
C ASN A 140 8.04 -0.54 -5.18
N LEU A 141 8.37 -0.79 -6.45
CA LEU A 141 8.85 0.24 -7.37
C LEU A 141 8.17 0.07 -8.73
N SER A 142 7.29 1.01 -9.07
CA SER A 142 6.85 1.22 -10.45
C SER A 142 7.99 1.89 -11.22
N MET A 143 8.68 1.10 -12.04
CA MET A 143 9.83 1.55 -12.82
C MET A 143 9.49 2.82 -13.62
N GLY A 144 10.33 3.85 -13.50
CA GLY A 144 10.13 5.15 -14.14
C GLY A 144 9.12 6.09 -13.49
N LYS A 145 8.41 5.68 -12.41
CA LYS A 145 7.41 6.51 -11.72
C LYS A 145 7.61 6.65 -10.21
N GLY A 146 8.06 5.60 -9.53
CA GLY A 146 8.20 5.57 -8.07
C GLY A 146 7.25 4.57 -7.42
N GLY A 147 6.69 4.89 -6.25
CA GLY A 147 5.80 3.99 -5.52
C GLY A 147 4.41 3.83 -6.14
N ILE A 148 3.86 2.60 -6.08
CA ILE A 148 2.50 2.29 -6.54
C ILE A 148 1.47 2.89 -5.58
N LEU A 149 1.60 2.67 -4.27
CA LEU A 149 0.66 3.20 -3.26
C LEU A 149 0.62 4.73 -3.30
N HIS A 150 1.76 5.38 -3.53
CA HIS A 150 1.79 6.83 -3.70
C HIS A 150 0.88 7.28 -4.86
N SER A 151 0.94 6.59 -6.00
CA SER A 151 0.09 6.92 -7.15
C SER A 151 -1.39 6.64 -6.91
N GLU A 152 -1.71 5.52 -6.25
CA GLU A 152 -3.09 5.13 -5.88
C GLU A 152 -3.67 6.12 -4.86
N LEU A 153 -2.86 6.59 -3.91
CA LEU A 153 -3.30 7.55 -2.92
C LEU A 153 -3.50 8.94 -3.54
N ALA A 154 -2.56 9.38 -4.39
CA ALA A 154 -2.65 10.66 -5.08
C ALA A 154 -3.94 10.78 -5.92
N SER A 155 -4.35 9.70 -6.61
CA SER A 155 -5.56 9.72 -7.45
C SER A 155 -6.86 9.86 -6.64
N VAL A 156 -6.85 9.46 -5.36
CA VAL A 156 -8.01 9.57 -4.46
C VAL A 156 -8.01 10.87 -3.65
N LEU A 157 -6.86 11.50 -3.46
CA LEU A 157 -6.74 12.74 -2.70
C LEU A 157 -6.92 13.99 -3.58
N TYR A 158 -6.34 14.01 -4.77
CA TYR A 158 -6.35 15.21 -5.60
C TYR A 158 -7.75 15.53 -6.13
N GLY A 159 -8.13 16.81 -6.04
CA GLY A 159 -9.47 17.30 -6.35
C GLY A 159 -10.40 17.44 -5.14
N HIS A 160 -9.97 17.01 -3.95
CA HIS A 160 -10.74 17.20 -2.71
C HIS A 160 -10.16 18.31 -1.84
N LYS A 161 -11.04 19.19 -1.34
CA LYS A 161 -10.66 20.39 -0.57
C LYS A 161 -9.90 20.08 0.71
N ASP A 162 -10.31 19.02 1.42
CA ASP A 162 -9.76 18.66 2.73
C ASP A 162 -8.59 17.66 2.62
N ALA A 163 -8.14 17.38 1.40
CA ALA A 163 -7.01 16.49 1.18
C ALA A 163 -5.71 17.11 1.71
N PRO A 164 -4.77 16.28 2.20
CA PRO A 164 -3.46 16.76 2.62
C PRO A 164 -2.74 17.47 1.48
N PRO A 165 -2.25 18.71 1.69
CA PRO A 165 -1.63 19.50 0.64
C PRO A 165 -0.24 18.96 0.23
N VAL A 166 0.39 18.17 1.09
CA VAL A 166 1.71 17.59 0.85
C VAL A 166 1.65 16.07 0.87
N LEU A 167 2.11 15.47 -0.22
CA LEU A 167 2.24 14.03 -0.38
C LEU A 167 3.68 13.71 -0.80
N CYS A 168 4.40 12.98 0.06
CA CYS A 168 5.78 12.56 -0.21
C CYS A 168 5.85 11.06 -0.51
N SER A 169 6.70 10.66 -1.47
CA SER A 169 6.90 9.26 -1.84
C SER A 169 8.26 8.75 -1.38
N PHE A 170 8.24 7.66 -0.61
CA PHE A 170 9.41 6.95 -0.13
C PHE A 170 9.30 5.47 -0.52
N ILE A 171 10.39 4.91 -1.02
CA ILE A 171 10.50 3.49 -1.35
C ILE A 171 11.48 2.85 -0.37
N GLY A 172 11.07 1.79 0.30
CA GLY A 172 11.87 1.08 1.29
C GLY A 172 11.51 -0.41 1.31
N GLY A 173 12.30 -1.22 2.00
CA GLY A 173 11.96 -2.64 2.16
C GLY A 173 12.09 -3.53 0.92
N LEU A 174 12.64 -3.01 -0.19
CA LEU A 174 12.85 -3.80 -1.41
C LEU A 174 13.78 -4.99 -1.15
N GLY A 175 13.43 -6.15 -1.70
CA GLY A 175 14.23 -7.37 -1.53
C GLY A 175 14.30 -7.88 -0.09
N GLY A 176 13.37 -7.49 0.77
CA GLY A 176 13.37 -7.87 2.19
C GLY A 176 14.35 -7.07 3.04
N ARG A 177 14.90 -5.96 2.52
CA ARG A 177 15.70 -5.01 3.32
C ARG A 177 14.86 -4.54 4.51
N ASP A 178 15.49 -4.41 5.67
CA ASP A 178 14.77 -3.86 6.82
C ASP A 178 14.49 -2.36 6.63
N ILE A 179 13.51 -1.83 7.36
CA ILE A 179 13.30 -0.38 7.53
C ILE A 179 13.49 -0.09 9.01
N ALA A 180 14.61 0.54 9.34
CA ALA A 180 15.00 0.86 10.71
C ALA A 180 14.21 2.06 11.26
N SER A 181 14.15 2.19 12.58
CA SER A 181 13.44 3.30 13.24
C SER A 181 13.98 4.66 12.83
N GLU A 182 15.29 4.78 12.67
CA GLU A 182 15.98 6.01 12.24
C GLU A 182 15.53 6.45 10.85
N GLU A 183 15.22 5.49 9.98
CA GLU A 183 14.73 5.78 8.62
C GLU A 183 13.31 6.34 8.67
N PHE A 184 12.44 5.85 9.57
CA PHE A 184 11.12 6.46 9.81
C PHE A 184 11.24 7.90 10.36
N PHE A 185 12.22 8.16 11.23
CA PHE A 185 12.49 9.52 11.71
C PHE A 185 12.91 10.47 10.58
N GLU A 186 13.80 10.03 9.69
CA GLU A 186 14.22 10.84 8.54
C GLU A 186 13.08 11.04 7.51
N ILE A 187 12.19 10.05 7.35
CA ILE A 187 10.95 10.19 6.58
C ILE A 187 10.04 11.27 7.19
N ALA A 188 9.77 11.20 8.50
CA ALA A 188 8.92 12.18 9.19
C ALA A 188 9.51 13.60 9.11
N LYS A 189 10.82 13.73 9.29
CA LYS A 189 11.55 15.00 9.14
C LYS A 189 11.47 15.55 7.73
N SER A 190 11.68 14.71 6.71
CA SER A 190 11.54 15.11 5.30
C SER A 190 10.11 15.57 4.98
N LEU A 191 9.10 14.87 5.50
CA LEU A 191 7.71 15.25 5.35
C LEU A 191 7.43 16.62 5.98
N LYS A 192 7.89 16.85 7.21
CA LYS A 192 7.72 18.14 7.88
C LYS A 192 8.42 19.27 7.13
N GLN A 193 9.63 19.06 6.64
CA GLN A 193 10.32 20.03 5.80
C GLN A 193 9.54 20.36 4.52
N ALA A 194 8.96 19.35 3.87
CA ALA A 194 8.11 19.57 2.69
C ALA A 194 6.84 20.36 3.03
N VAL A 195 6.21 20.11 4.19
CA VAL A 195 5.08 20.89 4.69
C VAL A 195 5.46 22.33 5.03
N ASP A 196 6.57 22.53 5.72
CA ASP A 196 7.01 23.86 6.16
C ASP A 196 7.49 24.73 4.99
N SER A 197 8.07 24.13 3.94
CA SER A 197 8.59 24.84 2.76
C SER A 197 7.64 24.90 1.56
N GLY A 198 6.64 24.03 1.52
CA GLY A 198 5.80 23.79 0.33
C GLY A 198 6.53 23.07 -0.82
N ALA A 199 7.81 22.74 -0.68
CA ALA A 199 8.60 22.06 -1.70
C ALA A 199 8.50 20.53 -1.53
N ILE A 200 7.74 19.89 -2.42
CA ILE A 200 7.57 18.44 -2.42
C ILE A 200 8.78 17.78 -3.11
N PRO A 201 9.54 16.91 -2.42
CA PRO A 201 10.67 16.24 -3.03
C PRO A 201 10.24 15.17 -4.03
N ALA A 202 11.09 14.92 -5.04
CA ALA A 202 10.92 13.77 -5.93
C ALA A 202 10.91 12.45 -5.14
N PRO A 203 10.23 11.40 -5.64
CA PRO A 203 10.21 10.08 -5.00
C PRO A 203 11.63 9.58 -4.66
N ARG A 204 11.82 9.08 -3.45
CA ARG A 204 13.15 8.68 -2.96
C ARG A 204 13.17 7.22 -2.57
N LEU A 205 14.19 6.50 -3.05
CA LEU A 205 14.59 5.25 -2.43
C LEU A 205 15.31 5.58 -1.11
N ILE A 206 14.84 4.99 -0.02
CA ILE A 206 15.45 5.11 1.30
C ILE A 206 16.56 4.07 1.42
N TYR A 207 17.77 4.56 1.69
CA TYR A 207 18.96 3.78 1.99
C TYR A 207 19.86 4.56 2.95
N THR A 208 20.63 3.83 3.75
CA THR A 208 21.57 4.42 4.69
C THR A 208 22.85 4.88 3.99
N ALA A 209 23.64 5.73 4.67
CA ALA A 209 24.94 6.16 4.15
C ALA A 209 25.88 4.97 3.88
N ASP A 210 25.80 3.93 4.72
CA ASP A 210 26.58 2.70 4.55
C ASP A 210 26.15 1.89 3.32
N GLU A 211 24.85 1.74 3.11
CA GLU A 211 24.32 1.07 1.92
C GLU A 211 24.73 1.82 0.64
N LEU A 212 24.68 3.14 0.65
CA LEU A 212 25.16 3.95 -0.47
C LEU A 212 26.65 3.72 -0.73
N ARG A 213 27.47 3.65 0.33
CA ARG A 213 28.91 3.36 0.20
C ARG A 213 29.14 1.98 -0.42
N GLN A 214 28.40 0.96 0.01
CA GLN A 214 28.50 -0.39 -0.53
C GLN A 214 28.13 -0.45 -2.02
N ILE A 215 27.03 0.21 -2.42
CA ILE A 215 26.60 0.26 -3.82
C ILE A 215 27.63 0.99 -4.69
N ARG A 216 28.18 2.12 -4.21
CA ARG A 216 29.24 2.84 -4.92
C ARG A 216 30.51 2.00 -5.10
N LYS A 217 30.87 1.19 -4.10
CA LYS A 217 31.99 0.25 -4.21
C LYS A 217 31.73 -0.80 -5.30
N LEU A 218 30.53 -1.37 -5.35
CA LEU A 218 30.15 -2.33 -6.40
C LEU A 218 30.17 -1.70 -7.79
N GLN A 219 29.68 -0.46 -7.92
CA GLN A 219 29.74 0.29 -9.17
C GLN A 219 31.18 0.56 -9.62
N ALA A 220 32.07 0.93 -8.71
CA ALA A 220 33.48 1.15 -9.01
C ALA A 220 34.16 -0.15 -9.50
N ILE A 221 33.89 -1.28 -8.85
CA ILE A 221 34.39 -2.59 -9.29
C ILE A 221 33.84 -2.93 -10.69
N ALA A 222 32.54 -2.76 -10.91
CA ALA A 222 31.92 -3.04 -12.21
C ALA A 222 32.48 -2.17 -13.33
N GLN A 223 32.79 -0.91 -13.06
CA GLN A 223 33.45 -0.01 -14.02
C GLN A 223 34.86 -0.49 -14.37
N VAL A 224 35.65 -0.88 -13.38
CA VAL A 224 37.00 -1.41 -13.58
C VAL A 224 36.97 -2.71 -14.39
N GLU A 225 36.08 -3.65 -14.05
CA GLU A 225 35.94 -4.92 -14.78
C GLU A 225 35.45 -4.69 -16.22
N ARG A 226 34.53 -3.75 -16.45
CA ARG A 226 34.08 -3.39 -17.80
C ARG A 226 35.21 -2.81 -18.65
N HIS A 227 36.08 -1.99 -18.08
CA HIS A 227 37.26 -1.49 -18.78
C HIS A 227 38.20 -2.64 -19.15
N LYS A 228 38.52 -3.53 -18.21
CA LYS A 228 39.37 -4.70 -18.50
C LYS A 228 38.81 -5.62 -19.58
N LEU A 229 37.49 -5.82 -19.63
CA LEU A 229 36.84 -6.63 -20.66
C LEU A 229 36.86 -5.95 -22.04
N ASN A 230 36.76 -4.63 -22.08
CA ASN A 230 36.84 -3.87 -23.34
C ASN A 230 38.28 -3.72 -23.86
N ASP A 231 39.28 -3.87 -22.98
CA ASP A 231 40.71 -3.80 -23.31
C ASP A 231 41.32 -5.18 -23.65
N GLN A 232 40.51 -6.25 -23.69
CA GLN A 232 40.94 -7.57 -24.20
C GLN A 232 40.82 -7.60 -25.75
N PRO A 233 41.86 -8.05 -26.47
CA PRO A 233 41.93 -8.03 -27.93
C PRO A 233 40.95 -9.00 -28.63
#